data_AF-A0A0K9XUE0-F1
#
_entry.id   AF-A0A0K9XUE0-F1
#
_cell.length_a   1.000
_cell.length_b   1.000
_cell.length_c   1.000
_cell.angle_alpha   90.00
_cell.angle_beta   90.00
_cell.angle_gamma   90.00
#
_symmetry.space_group_name_H-M   'P 1'
#
loop_
_entity.id
_entity.type
_entity.pdbx_description
1 polymer ?
#
loop_
_entity_poly.entity_id
_entity_poly.type
_entity_poly.pdbx_seq_one_letter_code
_entity_poly.pdbx_strand_id
1 'polypeptide(L)'
;MSTPTPLNTIFSWFEEGDMPTEYQFKQTFSSFRHLDDKIKMSDVAGLNEAFTNHQEDQNAHHSVLAKLNASNLTAANVEEWKEKLKIHLAATVDGDQETGNVYTKEQIQEILNVFHIKDEEMLADIAKINAILISNDVNLDELQKIVDYIKENRQQIELLKETGLGNSSDDKINLVGSYSNWGTVSYQNKFNDLVYDKIKRIEDAANSEKIRHEEKVRGDSRIKHDLNTLSFVIDAYDTVTMFTVPLKVKRIDTNTIDVLFDSLPPNMIQLTIKKI
;
A
#
# COMPACT_ATOMS: atom_id res chain seq x y z
N MET A 1 -85.38 -4.35 72.43
CA MET A 1 -85.48 -5.80 72.73
C MET A 1 -85.83 -5.92 74.20
N SER A 2 -86.86 -6.69 74.55
CA SER A 2 -87.12 -7.00 75.96
C SER A 2 -85.91 -7.73 76.52
N THR A 3 -85.43 -7.31 77.69
CA THR A 3 -84.35 -7.99 78.41
C THR A 3 -84.76 -9.45 78.64
N PRO A 4 -83.94 -10.45 78.23
CA PRO A 4 -84.25 -11.86 78.49
C PRO A 4 -84.52 -12.10 79.98
N THR A 5 -85.46 -12.99 80.28
CA THR A 5 -85.71 -13.34 81.68
C THR A 5 -84.47 -14.05 82.23
N PRO A 6 -83.91 -13.60 83.38
CA PRO A 6 -82.77 -14.27 83.99
C PRO A 6 -83.04 -15.75 84.25
N LEU A 7 -82.03 -16.60 84.01
CA LEU A 7 -82.18 -18.05 84.08
C LEU A 7 -82.59 -18.54 85.48
N ASN A 8 -82.11 -17.89 86.54
CA ASN A 8 -82.52 -18.17 87.93
C ASN A 8 -84.00 -17.88 88.17
N THR A 9 -84.55 -16.84 87.53
CA THR A 9 -85.99 -16.53 87.58
C THR A 9 -86.79 -17.59 86.83
N ILE A 10 -86.30 -18.06 85.67
CA ILE A 10 -86.92 -19.17 84.94
C ILE A 10 -86.94 -20.44 85.80
N PHE A 11 -85.82 -20.78 86.44
CA PHE A 11 -85.72 -21.98 87.28
C PHE A 11 -86.71 -21.99 88.44
N SER A 12 -86.97 -20.84 89.07
CA SER A 12 -87.97 -20.74 90.15
C SER A 12 -89.42 -21.02 89.72
N TRP A 13 -89.72 -21.13 88.42
CA TRP A 13 -91.07 -21.44 87.92
C TRP A 13 -91.30 -22.93 87.72
N PHE A 14 -90.26 -23.75 87.88
CA PHE A 14 -90.27 -25.19 87.61
C PHE A 14 -89.74 -26.00 88.82
N GLU A 15 -89.90 -25.49 90.04
CA GLU A 15 -89.59 -26.22 91.26
C GLU A 15 -90.63 -27.32 91.53
N GLU A 16 -90.30 -28.29 92.39
CA GLU A 16 -91.18 -29.43 92.68
C GLU A 16 -92.50 -28.95 93.29
N GLY A 17 -93.62 -29.25 92.61
CA GLY A 17 -94.96 -28.84 93.03
C GLY A 17 -95.46 -27.55 92.38
N ASP A 18 -94.62 -26.81 91.66
CA ASP A 18 -95.01 -25.59 90.97
C ASP A 18 -95.51 -25.85 89.55
N MET A 19 -96.48 -25.03 89.11
CA MET A 19 -96.97 -25.02 87.73
C MET A 19 -96.80 -23.61 87.13
N PRO A 20 -95.98 -23.44 86.09
CA PRO A 20 -95.80 -22.14 85.46
C PRO A 20 -97.10 -21.71 84.77
N THR A 21 -97.40 -20.42 84.87
CA THR A 21 -98.44 -19.77 84.05
C THR A 21 -98.07 -19.80 82.57
N GLU A 22 -99.05 -19.62 81.69
CA GLU A 22 -98.82 -19.51 80.24
C GLU A 22 -97.80 -18.43 79.90
N TYR A 23 -97.81 -17.31 80.64
CA TYR A 23 -96.83 -16.24 80.48
C TYR A 23 -95.41 -16.70 80.83
N GLN A 24 -95.22 -17.34 81.99
CA GLN A 24 -93.93 -17.87 82.43
C GLN A 24 -93.39 -18.94 81.46
N PHE A 25 -94.29 -19.78 80.94
CA PHE A 25 -93.94 -20.78 79.92
C PHE A 25 -93.45 -20.12 78.62
N LYS A 26 -94.17 -19.11 78.10
CA LYS A 26 -93.74 -18.36 76.90
C LYS A 26 -92.41 -17.64 77.12
N GLN A 27 -92.23 -17.00 78.28
CA GLN A 27 -90.98 -16.31 78.63
C GLN A 27 -89.78 -17.26 78.70
N THR A 28 -89.99 -18.53 79.10
CA THR A 28 -88.92 -19.54 79.13
C THR A 28 -88.29 -19.69 77.75
N PHE A 29 -89.09 -19.95 76.71
CA PHE A 29 -88.55 -20.17 75.36
C PHE A 29 -88.11 -18.88 74.68
N SER A 30 -88.77 -17.75 74.92
CA SER A 30 -88.38 -16.45 74.37
C SER A 30 -87.11 -15.86 75.00
N SER A 31 -86.65 -16.39 76.14
CA SER A 31 -85.39 -15.97 76.78
C SER A 31 -84.17 -16.68 76.18
N PHE A 32 -84.38 -17.77 75.43
CA PHE A 32 -83.33 -18.40 74.63
C PHE A 32 -83.34 -17.85 73.21
N ARG A 33 -82.16 -17.91 72.59
CA ARG A 33 -81.97 -17.47 71.22
C ARG A 33 -82.33 -18.61 70.25
N HIS A 34 -83.10 -18.33 69.20
CA HIS A 34 -83.49 -19.33 68.22
C HIS A 34 -82.43 -19.49 67.12
N LEU A 35 -82.38 -20.66 66.48
CA LEU A 35 -81.40 -20.96 65.43
C LEU A 35 -81.58 -20.08 64.18
N ASP A 36 -82.81 -19.66 63.90
CA ASP A 36 -83.14 -18.79 62.77
C ASP A 36 -82.73 -17.33 63.00
N ASP A 37 -82.37 -16.96 64.23
CA ASP A 37 -81.90 -15.62 64.56
C ASP A 37 -80.41 -15.49 64.22
N LYS A 38 -80.03 -14.39 63.55
CA LYS A 38 -78.62 -14.06 63.27
C LYS A 38 -77.94 -13.40 64.47
N ILE A 39 -76.66 -13.73 64.73
CA ILE A 39 -75.90 -13.15 65.84
C ILE A 39 -75.45 -11.78 65.37
N LYS A 40 -75.85 -10.71 66.07
CA LYS A 40 -75.30 -9.39 65.77
C LYS A 40 -73.91 -9.29 66.39
N MET A 41 -73.02 -8.55 65.74
CA MET A 41 -71.65 -8.35 66.23
C MET A 41 -71.62 -7.71 67.63
N SER A 42 -72.61 -6.86 67.93
CA SER A 42 -72.83 -6.27 69.27
C SER A 42 -73.18 -7.27 70.37
N ASP A 43 -73.69 -8.45 70.00
CA ASP A 43 -74.11 -9.46 70.97
C ASP A 43 -72.92 -10.33 71.42
N VAL A 44 -71.78 -10.23 70.74
CA VAL A 44 -70.54 -10.93 71.08
C VAL A 44 -69.58 -9.94 71.72
N ALA A 45 -69.41 -10.07 73.04
CA ALA A 45 -68.52 -9.22 73.82
C ALA A 45 -67.09 -9.25 73.24
N GLY A 46 -66.50 -8.07 73.02
CA GLY A 46 -65.14 -7.91 72.51
C GLY A 46 -64.98 -8.04 71.00
N LEU A 47 -66.02 -8.44 70.25
CA LEU A 47 -65.90 -8.67 68.80
C LEU A 47 -65.79 -7.35 68.02
N ASN A 48 -66.59 -6.35 68.37
CA ASN A 48 -66.49 -5.01 67.77
C ASN A 48 -65.12 -4.40 68.03
N GLU A 49 -64.65 -4.47 69.26
CA GLU A 49 -63.35 -3.95 69.69
C GLU A 49 -62.21 -4.65 68.95
N ALA A 50 -62.26 -5.98 68.80
CA ALA A 50 -61.24 -6.73 68.07
C ALA A 50 -61.12 -6.30 66.59
N PHE A 51 -62.25 -6.10 65.90
CA PHE A 51 -62.24 -5.64 64.51
C PHE A 51 -61.79 -4.18 64.37
N THR A 52 -62.24 -3.30 65.25
CA THR A 52 -61.79 -1.89 65.25
C THR A 52 -60.29 -1.82 65.53
N ASN A 53 -59.79 -2.53 66.55
CA ASN A 53 -58.36 -2.57 66.87
C ASN A 53 -57.53 -3.12 65.70
N HIS A 54 -58.04 -4.14 65.00
CA HIS A 54 -57.37 -4.68 63.81
C HIS A 54 -57.30 -3.67 62.65
N GLN A 55 -58.35 -2.88 62.44
CA GLN A 55 -58.36 -1.83 61.39
C GLN A 55 -57.39 -0.68 61.73
N GLU A 56 -57.22 -0.36 63.00
CA GLU A 56 -56.33 0.71 63.46
C GLU A 56 -54.87 0.25 63.60
N ASP A 57 -54.61 -1.06 63.70
CA ASP A 57 -53.27 -1.62 63.79
C ASP A 57 -52.55 -1.61 62.44
N GLN A 58 -51.66 -0.62 62.26
CA GLN A 58 -50.77 -0.51 61.10
C GLN A 58 -49.82 -1.71 60.90
N ASN A 59 -49.73 -2.62 61.87
CA ASN A 59 -48.91 -3.83 61.81
C ASN A 59 -49.72 -5.12 61.72
N ALA A 60 -51.05 -5.06 61.61
CA ALA A 60 -51.94 -6.22 61.55
C ALA A 60 -51.55 -7.28 60.49
N HIS A 61 -50.85 -6.86 59.44
CA HIS A 61 -50.37 -7.71 58.34
C HIS A 61 -48.86 -7.62 58.08
N HIS A 62 -48.08 -7.10 59.03
CA HIS A 62 -46.65 -6.81 58.84
C HIS A 62 -45.82 -8.02 58.42
N SER A 63 -46.22 -9.23 58.80
CA SER A 63 -45.52 -10.48 58.48
C SER A 63 -45.80 -11.04 57.09
N VAL A 64 -46.85 -10.56 56.40
CA VAL A 64 -47.34 -11.14 55.14
C VAL A 64 -47.48 -10.12 54.00
N LEU A 65 -47.66 -8.83 54.33
CA LEU A 65 -47.75 -7.74 53.36
C LEU A 65 -46.63 -6.75 53.58
N ALA A 66 -46.07 -6.21 52.49
CA ALA A 66 -45.13 -5.11 52.59
C ALA A 66 -45.85 -3.79 52.87
N LYS A 67 -45.26 -2.98 53.74
CA LYS A 67 -45.67 -1.60 53.98
C LYS A 67 -45.39 -0.76 52.73
N LEU A 68 -46.15 0.33 52.57
CA LEU A 68 -45.97 1.28 51.48
C LEU A 68 -44.52 1.82 51.39
N ASN A 69 -43.88 2.04 52.54
CA ASN A 69 -42.49 2.50 52.63
C ASN A 69 -41.46 1.35 52.70
N ALA A 70 -41.89 0.10 52.51
CA ALA A 70 -41.06 -1.10 52.57
C ALA A 70 -40.26 -1.33 53.87
N SER A 71 -40.53 -0.57 54.94
CA SER A 71 -39.74 -0.62 56.19
C SER A 71 -39.79 -1.98 56.93
N ASN A 72 -40.73 -2.86 56.55
CA ASN A 72 -40.83 -4.21 57.10
C ASN A 72 -40.17 -5.29 56.24
N LEU A 73 -39.53 -4.92 55.12
CA LEU A 73 -38.82 -5.88 54.30
C LEU A 73 -37.44 -6.19 54.87
N THR A 74 -37.09 -7.47 54.89
CA THR A 74 -35.73 -7.92 55.16
C THR A 74 -34.92 -7.94 53.86
N ALA A 75 -33.59 -8.00 53.97
CA ALA A 75 -32.71 -8.16 52.81
C ALA A 75 -33.05 -9.42 51.98
N ALA A 76 -33.46 -10.51 52.64
CA ALA A 76 -33.89 -11.73 51.96
C ALA A 76 -35.16 -11.51 51.13
N ASN A 77 -36.13 -10.75 51.64
CA ASN A 77 -37.33 -10.41 50.87
C ASN A 77 -36.97 -9.57 49.64
N VAL A 78 -36.08 -8.60 49.79
CA VAL A 78 -35.63 -7.74 48.68
C VAL A 78 -34.97 -8.56 47.58
N GLU A 79 -34.08 -9.49 47.91
CA GLU A 79 -33.41 -10.34 46.91
C GLU A 79 -34.36 -11.32 46.22
N GLU A 80 -35.25 -11.98 46.97
CA GLU A 80 -36.27 -12.86 46.37
C GLU A 80 -37.19 -12.08 45.42
N TRP A 81 -37.57 -10.86 45.80
CA TRP A 81 -38.39 -9.99 44.97
C TRP A 81 -37.67 -9.52 43.72
N LYS A 82 -36.40 -9.13 43.81
CA LYS A 82 -35.58 -8.81 42.64
C LYS A 82 -35.58 -9.97 41.63
N GLU A 83 -35.41 -11.19 42.12
CA GLU A 83 -35.42 -12.38 41.27
C GLU A 83 -36.81 -12.63 40.64
N LYS A 84 -37.88 -12.60 41.43
CA LYS A 84 -39.26 -12.82 40.94
C LYS A 84 -39.71 -11.74 39.95
N LEU A 85 -39.31 -10.49 40.18
CA LEU A 85 -39.60 -9.36 39.30
C LEU A 85 -38.61 -9.26 38.13
N LYS A 86 -37.62 -10.16 38.05
CA LYS A 86 -36.58 -10.22 37.01
C LYS A 86 -35.73 -8.94 36.92
N ILE A 87 -35.47 -8.32 38.06
CA ILE A 87 -34.60 -7.14 38.20
C ILE A 87 -33.17 -7.65 38.42
N HIS A 88 -32.51 -8.07 37.34
CA HIS A 88 -31.16 -8.66 37.43
C HIS A 88 -30.03 -7.62 37.27
N LEU A 89 -30.23 -6.62 36.41
CA LEU A 89 -29.23 -5.60 36.08
C LEU A 89 -29.95 -4.27 35.82
N ALA A 90 -30.17 -3.49 36.88
CA ALA A 90 -30.58 -2.11 36.73
C ALA A 90 -29.32 -1.25 36.56
N ALA A 91 -29.22 -0.57 35.42
CA ALA A 91 -28.33 0.57 35.28
C ALA A 91 -28.99 1.75 36.00
N THR A 92 -28.42 2.20 37.11
CA THR A 92 -28.89 3.43 37.75
C THR A 92 -28.13 4.60 37.14
N VAL A 93 -28.83 5.38 36.31
CA VAL A 93 -28.35 6.69 35.85
C VAL A 93 -29.06 7.72 36.70
N ASP A 94 -28.28 8.52 37.44
CA ASP A 94 -28.72 9.63 38.28
C ASP A 94 -29.80 9.25 39.32
N GLY A 95 -29.35 8.72 40.46
CA GLY A 95 -30.09 8.81 41.72
C GLY A 95 -29.55 9.97 42.54
N ASP A 96 -30.41 10.70 43.25
CA ASP A 96 -30.11 12.03 43.81
C ASP A 96 -28.86 12.12 44.71
N GLN A 97 -28.28 10.99 45.20
CA GLN A 97 -27.04 10.98 46.01
C GLN A 97 -26.16 9.71 45.89
N GLU A 98 -26.44 8.77 44.98
CA GLU A 98 -25.68 7.51 44.88
C GLU A 98 -24.95 7.42 43.54
N THR A 99 -23.64 7.14 43.56
CA THR A 99 -22.87 6.90 42.34
C THR A 99 -23.38 5.61 41.71
N GLY A 100 -24.10 5.73 40.60
CA GLY A 100 -24.60 4.59 39.84
C GLY A 100 -23.47 3.69 39.34
N ASN A 101 -23.82 2.48 38.92
CA ASN A 101 -22.90 1.54 38.28
C ASN A 101 -22.58 1.92 36.81
N VAL A 102 -23.08 3.05 36.33
CA VAL A 102 -22.88 3.59 34.98
C VAL A 102 -22.39 5.04 35.09
N TYR A 103 -21.61 5.48 34.10
CA TYR A 103 -21.16 6.87 34.00
C TYR A 103 -22.34 7.86 33.98
N THR A 104 -22.20 8.98 34.69
CA THR A 104 -23.18 10.07 34.64
C THR A 104 -23.18 10.73 33.26
N LYS A 105 -24.22 11.51 32.96
CA LYS A 105 -24.30 12.25 31.69
C LYS A 105 -23.15 13.24 31.54
N GLU A 106 -22.73 13.87 32.63
CA GLU A 106 -21.58 14.79 32.66
C GLU A 106 -20.30 14.05 32.30
N GLN A 107 -20.05 12.88 32.90
CA GLN A 107 -18.88 12.06 32.60
C GLN A 107 -18.87 11.58 31.14
N ILE A 108 -20.02 11.17 30.60
CA ILE A 108 -20.16 10.81 29.18
C ILE A 108 -19.89 12.03 28.29
N GLN A 109 -20.38 13.22 28.67
CA GLN A 109 -20.15 14.44 27.91
C GLN A 109 -18.67 14.84 27.91
N GLU A 110 -17.97 14.70 29.04
CA GLU A 110 -16.52 14.92 29.12
C GLU A 110 -15.74 13.97 28.18
N ILE A 111 -16.09 12.69 28.20
CA ILE A 111 -15.50 11.69 27.28
C ILE A 111 -15.76 12.07 25.82
N LEU A 112 -17.00 12.47 25.50
CA LEU A 112 -17.38 12.89 24.15
C LEU A 112 -16.58 14.13 23.70
N ASN A 113 -16.40 15.10 24.58
CA ASN A 113 -15.63 16.31 24.31
C ASN A 113 -14.15 16.00 24.00
N VAL A 114 -13.54 15.06 24.74
CA VAL A 114 -12.17 14.61 24.46
C VAL A 114 -12.06 13.98 23.07
N PHE A 115 -13.04 13.14 22.69
CA PHE A 115 -13.07 12.57 21.35
C PHE A 115 -13.23 13.63 20.26
N HIS A 116 -14.11 14.62 20.46
CA HIS A 116 -14.28 15.72 19.52
C HIS A 116 -12.99 16.53 19.33
N ILE A 117 -12.27 16.86 20.41
CA ILE A 117 -10.98 17.57 20.32
C ILE A 117 -9.97 16.75 19.51
N LYS A 118 -9.90 15.43 19.75
CA LYS A 118 -8.98 14.55 19.01
C LYS A 118 -9.34 14.43 17.53
N ASP A 119 -10.63 14.42 17.20
CA ASP A 119 -11.10 14.40 15.82
C ASP A 119 -10.73 15.71 15.10
N GLU A 120 -10.89 16.86 15.74
CA GLU A 120 -10.46 18.16 15.20
C GLU A 120 -8.94 18.24 14.99
N GLU A 121 -8.13 17.76 15.94
CA GLU A 121 -6.68 17.66 15.80
C GLU A 121 -6.29 16.79 14.59
N MET A 122 -6.93 15.63 14.44
CA MET A 122 -6.69 14.72 13.32
C MET A 122 -7.06 15.36 11.98
N LEU A 123 -8.21 16.04 11.90
CA LEU A 123 -8.64 16.76 10.70
C LEU A 123 -7.64 17.87 10.32
N ALA A 124 -7.11 18.59 11.30
CA ALA A 124 -6.08 19.61 11.09
C ALA A 124 -4.77 18.99 10.54
N ASP A 125 -4.35 17.84 11.06
CA ASP A 125 -3.15 17.16 10.57
C ASP A 125 -3.33 16.57 9.17
N ILE A 126 -4.50 16.02 8.85
CA ILE A 126 -4.85 15.60 7.49
C ILE A 126 -4.79 16.81 6.53
N ALA A 127 -5.31 17.96 6.93
CA ALA A 127 -5.24 19.18 6.13
C ALA A 127 -3.79 19.63 5.87
N LYS A 128 -2.90 19.54 6.89
CA LYS A 128 -1.46 19.83 6.71
C LYS A 128 -0.80 18.85 5.75
N ILE A 129 -1.06 17.55 5.89
CA ILE A 129 -0.52 16.52 4.99
C ILE A 129 -0.97 16.81 3.55
N ASN A 130 -2.25 17.07 3.35
CA ASN A 130 -2.78 17.42 2.02
C ASN A 130 -2.14 18.69 1.46
N ALA A 131 -1.90 19.71 2.29
CA ALA A 131 -1.20 20.91 1.85
C ALA A 131 0.24 20.62 1.41
N ILE A 132 0.96 19.76 2.14
CA ILE A 132 2.32 19.32 1.77
C ILE A 132 2.30 18.50 0.46
N LEU A 133 1.33 17.60 0.30
CA LEU A 133 1.20 16.76 -0.89
C LEU A 133 0.77 17.55 -2.14
N ILE A 134 -0.02 18.60 -1.97
CA ILE A 134 -0.47 19.49 -3.06
C ILE A 134 0.61 20.53 -3.38
N SER A 135 1.43 20.94 -2.41
CA SER A 135 2.54 21.83 -2.72
C SER A 135 3.47 21.11 -3.68
N ASN A 136 3.54 21.61 -4.93
CA ASN A 136 4.55 21.16 -5.89
C ASN A 136 5.90 21.30 -5.18
N ASP A 137 6.54 20.17 -4.85
CA ASP A 137 7.87 20.19 -4.28
C ASP A 137 8.81 20.64 -5.40
N VAL A 138 9.04 21.96 -5.45
CA VAL A 138 9.87 22.61 -6.46
C VAL A 138 11.24 21.93 -6.54
N ASN A 139 11.77 21.43 -5.42
CA ASN A 139 13.05 20.72 -5.42
C ASN A 139 12.95 19.36 -6.13
N LEU A 140 11.87 18.60 -5.92
CA LEU A 140 11.68 17.31 -6.58
C LEU A 140 11.43 17.50 -8.08
N ASP A 141 10.62 18.50 -8.46
CA ASP A 141 10.37 18.86 -9.86
C ASP A 141 11.65 19.35 -10.57
N GLU A 142 12.48 20.15 -9.89
CA GLU A 142 13.78 20.59 -10.39
C GLU A 142 14.77 19.43 -10.51
N LEU A 143 14.81 18.51 -9.54
CA LEU A 143 15.60 17.29 -9.63
C LEU A 143 15.15 16.42 -10.81
N GLN A 144 13.85 16.29 -11.05
CA GLN A 144 13.32 15.55 -12.18
C GLN A 144 13.77 16.19 -13.51
N LYS A 145 13.70 17.52 -13.64
CA LYS A 145 14.24 18.24 -14.81
C LYS A 145 15.74 17.97 -15.02
N ILE A 146 16.54 18.01 -13.94
CA ILE A 146 17.98 17.70 -14.02
C ILE A 146 18.20 16.26 -14.48
N VAL A 147 17.46 15.29 -13.92
CA VAL A 147 17.53 13.88 -14.30
C VAL A 147 17.20 13.69 -15.78
N ASP A 148 16.17 14.37 -16.28
CA ASP A 148 15.78 14.29 -17.68
C ASP A 148 16.84 14.91 -18.59
N TYR A 149 17.45 16.03 -18.18
CA TYR A 149 18.59 16.62 -18.87
C TYR A 149 19.82 15.68 -18.91
N ILE A 150 20.11 14.98 -17.81
CA ILE A 150 21.20 13.99 -17.75
C ILE A 150 20.91 12.81 -18.68
N LYS A 151 19.66 12.33 -18.75
CA LYS A 151 19.28 11.25 -19.68
C LYS A 151 19.44 11.69 -21.13
N GLU A 152 19.02 12.89 -21.47
CA GLU A 152 19.18 13.45 -22.82
C GLU A 152 20.66 13.60 -23.18
N ASN A 153 21.46 14.19 -22.29
CA ASN A 153 22.91 14.30 -22.47
C ASN A 153 23.58 12.93 -22.65
N ARG A 154 23.15 11.91 -21.88
CA ARG A 154 23.65 10.55 -22.05
C ARG A 154 23.32 10.00 -23.45
N GLN A 155 22.10 10.18 -23.93
CA GLN A 155 21.71 9.74 -25.28
C GLN A 155 22.54 10.44 -26.36
N GLN A 156 22.74 11.76 -26.24
CA GLN A 156 23.57 12.53 -27.16
C GLN A 156 25.03 12.04 -27.14
N ILE A 157 25.59 11.73 -25.98
CA ILE A 157 26.95 11.17 -25.85
C ILE A 157 27.04 9.78 -26.51
N GLU A 158 26.04 8.91 -26.34
CA GLU A 158 26.05 7.61 -27.00
C GLU A 158 25.97 7.74 -28.53
N LEU A 159 25.13 8.65 -29.06
CA LEU A 159 25.11 8.97 -30.49
C LEU A 159 26.48 9.48 -30.99
N LEU A 160 27.16 10.31 -30.20
CA LEU A 160 28.51 10.80 -30.51
C LEU A 160 29.58 9.70 -30.44
N LYS A 161 29.47 8.76 -29.50
CA LYS A 161 30.36 7.60 -29.41
C LYS A 161 30.18 6.67 -30.61
N GLU A 162 28.95 6.45 -31.05
CA GLU A 162 28.65 5.70 -32.28
C GLU A 162 29.28 6.36 -33.53
N THR A 163 29.41 7.70 -33.53
CA THR A 163 30.10 8.41 -34.61
C THR A 163 31.63 8.42 -34.47
N GLY A 164 32.17 8.40 -33.24
CA GLY A 164 33.61 8.52 -32.96
C GLY A 164 34.42 7.21 -32.97
N LEU A 165 33.80 6.04 -32.80
CA LEU A 165 34.51 4.76 -32.61
C LEU A 165 34.47 3.77 -33.79
N GLY A 166 34.14 4.21 -35.01
CA GLY A 166 34.44 3.38 -36.20
C GLY A 166 33.53 3.47 -37.41
N ASN A 167 32.66 4.47 -37.53
CA ASN A 167 31.74 4.59 -38.66
C ASN A 167 31.82 5.95 -39.39
N SER A 168 32.99 6.58 -39.46
CA SER A 168 33.24 7.57 -40.52
C SER A 168 33.62 6.89 -41.85
N SER A 169 33.06 5.71 -42.14
CA SER A 169 33.07 5.20 -43.50
C SER A 169 32.30 6.21 -44.34
N ASP A 170 32.96 6.83 -45.32
CA ASP A 170 32.42 7.75 -46.34
C ASP A 170 31.17 7.18 -47.07
N ASP A 171 30.87 5.90 -46.84
CA ASP A 171 29.75 5.07 -47.31
C ASP A 171 28.32 5.59 -47.07
N LYS A 172 28.14 6.74 -46.42
CA LYS A 172 26.82 7.35 -46.18
C LYS A 172 26.63 8.75 -46.75
N ILE A 173 27.63 9.33 -47.40
CA ILE A 173 27.49 10.65 -48.03
C ILE A 173 26.76 10.50 -49.36
N ASN A 174 25.56 11.06 -49.45
CA ASN A 174 24.78 11.07 -50.68
C ASN A 174 25.46 11.93 -51.75
N LEU A 175 25.52 11.44 -52.98
CA LEU A 175 26.04 12.18 -54.12
C LEU A 175 25.08 13.32 -54.48
N VAL A 176 25.56 14.57 -54.40
CA VAL A 176 24.71 15.76 -54.59
C VAL A 176 24.40 16.04 -56.07
N GLY A 177 25.13 15.40 -57.01
CA GLY A 177 24.99 15.62 -58.46
C GLY A 177 24.51 14.38 -59.22
N SER A 178 23.80 14.59 -60.34
CA SER A 178 23.43 13.52 -61.29
C SER A 178 24.47 13.42 -62.41
N TYR A 179 25.18 12.29 -62.48
CA TYR A 179 26.25 12.06 -63.46
C TYR A 179 25.87 10.91 -64.41
N SER A 180 25.01 11.20 -65.39
CA SER A 180 24.45 10.21 -66.34
C SER A 180 25.50 9.34 -67.06
N ASN A 181 26.69 9.89 -67.32
CA ASN A 181 27.81 9.21 -67.99
C ASN A 181 28.63 8.28 -67.06
N TRP A 182 28.27 8.19 -65.79
CA TRP A 182 28.99 7.46 -64.74
C TRP A 182 28.14 6.37 -64.06
N GLY A 183 26.95 6.09 -64.58
CA GLY A 183 26.04 5.05 -64.07
C GLY A 183 25.17 5.52 -62.90
N THR A 184 24.37 4.59 -62.35
CA THR A 184 23.50 4.86 -61.20
C THR A 184 24.28 4.68 -59.89
N VAL A 185 24.71 5.79 -59.29
CA VAL A 185 25.46 5.80 -58.02
C VAL A 185 24.81 6.77 -57.05
N SER A 186 24.54 6.31 -55.83
CA SER A 186 23.84 7.10 -54.78
C SER A 186 24.78 7.70 -53.75
N TYR A 187 25.98 7.14 -53.58
CA TYR A 187 26.93 7.50 -52.53
C TYR A 187 28.28 7.96 -53.10
N GLN A 188 28.90 8.93 -52.44
CA GLN A 188 30.15 9.56 -52.88
C GLN A 188 31.31 8.56 -52.97
N ASN A 189 31.43 7.62 -52.03
CA ASN A 189 32.47 6.60 -52.03
C ASN A 189 32.42 5.71 -53.29
N LYS A 190 31.24 5.22 -53.66
CA LYS A 190 31.02 4.40 -54.85
C LYS A 190 31.31 5.16 -56.14
N PHE A 191 31.08 6.47 -56.13
CA PHE A 191 31.42 7.33 -57.26
C PHE A 191 32.94 7.50 -57.37
N ASN A 192 33.63 7.71 -56.24
CA ASN A 192 35.10 7.80 -56.20
C ASN A 192 35.75 6.50 -56.71
N ASP A 193 35.24 5.33 -56.31
CA ASP A 193 35.73 4.03 -56.80
C ASP A 193 35.59 3.90 -58.31
N LEU A 194 34.42 4.27 -58.87
CA LEU A 194 34.17 4.27 -60.31
C LEU A 194 35.09 5.23 -61.08
N VAL A 195 35.36 6.41 -60.51
CA VAL A 195 36.31 7.38 -61.07
C VAL A 195 37.73 6.82 -61.06
N TYR A 196 38.16 6.29 -59.92
CA TYR A 196 39.49 5.70 -59.76
C TYR A 196 39.72 4.56 -60.76
N ASP A 197 38.78 3.61 -60.86
CA ASP A 197 38.87 2.50 -61.78
C ASP A 197 38.96 2.93 -63.25
N LYS A 198 38.22 3.99 -63.62
CA LYS A 198 38.22 4.51 -64.99
C LYS A 198 39.53 5.23 -65.30
N ILE A 199 40.06 6.02 -64.37
CA ILE A 199 41.37 6.66 -64.48
C ILE A 199 42.46 5.59 -64.58
N LYS A 200 42.45 4.59 -63.69
CA LYS A 200 43.41 3.49 -63.69
C LYS A 200 43.38 2.71 -65.00
N ARG A 201 42.19 2.38 -65.54
CA ARG A 201 42.07 1.74 -66.86
C ARG A 201 42.62 2.61 -68.00
N ILE A 202 42.46 3.93 -67.92
CA ILE A 202 43.02 4.87 -68.91
C ILE A 202 44.54 4.93 -68.77
N GLU A 203 45.07 5.00 -67.55
CA GLU A 203 46.50 5.00 -67.27
C GLU A 203 47.18 3.69 -67.68
N ASP A 204 46.56 2.55 -67.36
CA ASP A 204 47.01 1.22 -67.76
C ASP A 204 46.97 1.06 -69.30
N ALA A 205 45.95 1.61 -69.96
CA ALA A 205 45.86 1.61 -71.43
C ALA A 205 46.85 2.59 -72.10
N ALA A 206 47.26 3.66 -71.41
CA ALA A 206 48.21 4.65 -71.90
C ALA A 206 49.69 4.24 -71.73
N ASN A 207 50.00 3.34 -70.78
CA ASN A 207 51.35 2.82 -70.55
C ASN A 207 51.58 1.45 -71.24
N SER A 208 51.52 1.42 -72.57
CA SER A 208 51.69 0.19 -73.37
C SER A 208 53.09 -0.46 -73.31
N GLU A 209 54.08 0.18 -72.68
CA GLU A 209 55.31 -0.49 -72.25
C GLU A 209 55.65 -0.10 -70.81
N LYS A 210 55.62 -1.05 -69.88
CA LYS A 210 56.15 -0.87 -68.53
C LYS A 210 57.66 -0.61 -68.64
N ILE A 211 58.07 0.65 -68.51
CA ILE A 211 59.48 1.07 -68.61
C ILE A 211 60.19 1.16 -67.24
N ARG A 212 59.44 1.06 -66.14
CA ARG A 212 59.95 1.20 -64.77
C ARG A 212 59.27 0.24 -63.80
N HIS A 213 60.03 -0.32 -62.86
CA HIS A 213 59.54 -1.08 -61.70
C HIS A 213 60.19 -0.53 -60.44
N GLU A 214 59.42 -0.35 -59.37
CA GLU A 214 59.90 0.13 -58.08
C GLU A 214 59.47 -0.83 -56.98
N GLU A 215 60.38 -1.15 -56.07
CA GLU A 215 60.10 -2.06 -54.96
C GLU A 215 61.03 -1.77 -53.79
N LYS A 216 60.57 -2.03 -52.56
CA LYS A 216 61.38 -1.88 -51.35
C LYS A 216 61.79 -3.25 -50.84
N VAL A 217 63.07 -3.42 -50.57
CA VAL A 217 63.64 -4.67 -50.07
C VAL A 217 64.40 -4.45 -48.77
N ARG A 218 64.56 -5.51 -47.96
CA ARG A 218 65.30 -5.48 -46.69
C ARG A 218 66.54 -6.38 -46.68
N GLY A 219 66.96 -6.86 -47.85
CA GLY A 219 68.04 -7.82 -48.05
C GLY A 219 67.89 -8.52 -49.39
N ASP A 220 68.65 -9.59 -49.58
CA ASP A 220 68.66 -10.37 -50.83
C ASP A 220 67.24 -10.80 -51.22
N SER A 221 66.84 -10.46 -52.44
CA SER A 221 65.45 -10.59 -52.89
C SER A 221 65.37 -10.96 -54.36
N ARG A 222 64.39 -11.81 -54.71
CA ARG A 222 64.00 -12.08 -56.09
C ARG A 222 62.91 -11.11 -56.51
N ILE A 223 63.18 -10.32 -57.54
CA ILE A 223 62.31 -9.24 -58.02
C ILE A 223 61.72 -9.62 -59.37
N LYS A 224 60.39 -9.68 -59.44
CA LYS A 224 59.64 -9.83 -60.70
C LYS A 224 59.21 -8.44 -61.18
N HIS A 225 59.97 -7.88 -62.11
CA HIS A 225 59.78 -6.51 -62.60
C HIS A 225 58.90 -6.41 -63.85
N ASP A 226 58.69 -7.49 -64.60
CA ASP A 226 57.81 -7.54 -65.78
C ASP A 226 58.10 -6.44 -66.83
N LEU A 227 59.38 -6.12 -67.06
CA LEU A 227 59.81 -5.08 -68.01
C LEU A 227 60.17 -5.66 -69.40
N ASN A 228 60.10 -6.98 -69.56
CA ASN A 228 60.42 -7.75 -70.75
C ASN A 228 61.76 -7.34 -71.41
N THR A 229 62.79 -7.14 -70.60
CA THR A 229 64.13 -6.72 -71.03
C THR A 229 65.21 -7.34 -70.14
N LEU A 230 66.38 -7.63 -70.71
CA LEU A 230 67.61 -7.90 -69.94
C LEU A 230 68.50 -6.65 -69.82
N SER A 231 68.18 -5.61 -70.60
CA SER A 231 68.85 -4.30 -70.62
C SER A 231 68.08 -3.33 -69.73
N PHE A 232 68.61 -3.11 -68.53
CA PHE A 232 68.03 -2.19 -67.55
C PHE A 232 69.15 -1.50 -66.76
N VAL A 233 68.82 -0.32 -66.23
CA VAL A 233 69.56 0.33 -65.14
C VAL A 233 68.82 0.04 -63.84
N ILE A 234 69.57 -0.26 -62.79
CA ILE A 234 69.04 -0.34 -61.44
C ILE A 234 69.69 0.75 -60.60
N ASP A 235 68.87 1.49 -59.88
CA ASP A 235 69.30 2.43 -58.85
C ASP A 235 68.76 1.95 -57.50
N ALA A 236 69.57 2.10 -56.46
CA ALA A 236 69.24 1.62 -55.13
C ALA A 236 69.77 2.58 -54.08
N TYR A 237 68.90 3.00 -53.16
CA TYR A 237 69.29 3.88 -52.06
C TYR A 237 68.61 3.49 -50.76
N ASP A 238 69.28 3.78 -49.65
CA ASP A 238 68.74 3.60 -48.31
C ASP A 238 67.65 4.65 -48.04
N THR A 239 66.44 4.19 -47.70
CA THR A 239 65.27 5.06 -47.54
C THR A 239 65.35 6.04 -46.36
N VAL A 240 66.28 5.83 -45.42
CA VAL A 240 66.49 6.69 -44.25
C VAL A 240 67.68 7.62 -44.49
N THR A 241 68.82 7.08 -44.91
CA THR A 241 70.06 7.87 -45.07
C THR A 241 70.22 8.51 -46.44
N MET A 242 69.43 8.09 -47.43
CA MET A 242 69.43 8.56 -48.82
C MET A 242 70.74 8.29 -49.59
N PHE A 243 71.68 7.54 -49.02
CA PHE A 243 72.89 7.12 -49.72
C PHE A 243 72.59 6.00 -50.71
N THR A 244 73.21 6.06 -51.89
CA THR A 244 73.20 4.96 -52.88
C THR A 244 73.88 3.73 -52.30
N VAL A 245 73.23 2.59 -52.44
CA VAL A 245 73.71 1.30 -51.91
C VAL A 245 74.24 0.46 -53.07
N PRO A 246 75.52 0.04 -53.04
CA PRO A 246 76.05 -0.88 -54.04
C PRO A 246 75.36 -2.24 -53.89
N LEU A 247 74.99 -2.84 -55.01
CA LEU A 247 74.35 -4.15 -55.05
C LEU A 247 74.88 -4.97 -56.23
N LYS A 248 74.72 -6.28 -56.13
CA LYS A 248 75.00 -7.23 -57.22
C LYS A 248 73.66 -7.71 -57.79
N VAL A 249 73.53 -7.67 -59.11
CA VAL A 249 72.33 -8.18 -59.80
C VAL A 249 72.67 -9.43 -60.58
N LYS A 250 71.89 -10.49 -60.37
CA LYS A 250 71.88 -11.68 -61.20
C LYS A 250 70.59 -11.68 -62.05
N ARG A 251 70.74 -11.66 -63.38
CA ARG A 251 69.62 -11.75 -64.31
C ARG A 251 69.11 -13.20 -64.36
N ILE A 252 67.81 -13.41 -64.20
CA ILE A 252 67.19 -14.74 -64.28
C ILE A 252 66.51 -14.92 -65.63
N ASP A 253 65.63 -14.00 -66.00
CA ASP A 253 64.95 -13.93 -67.30
C ASP A 253 64.61 -12.47 -67.65
N THR A 254 63.86 -12.22 -68.73
CA THR A 254 63.50 -10.86 -69.20
C THR A 254 62.59 -10.09 -68.24
N ASN A 255 62.05 -10.73 -67.20
CA ASN A 255 61.12 -10.15 -66.24
C ASN A 255 61.56 -10.30 -64.78
N THR A 256 62.63 -11.04 -64.51
CA THR A 256 63.00 -11.44 -63.16
C THR A 256 64.51 -11.33 -62.92
N ILE A 257 64.89 -10.77 -61.76
CA ILE A 257 66.27 -10.65 -61.29
C ILE A 257 66.40 -11.07 -59.83
N ASP A 258 67.59 -11.52 -59.43
CA ASP A 258 67.97 -11.62 -58.03
C ASP A 258 68.88 -10.43 -57.69
N VAL A 259 68.53 -9.71 -56.62
CA VAL A 259 69.32 -8.62 -56.05
C VAL A 259 70.01 -9.14 -54.80
N LEU A 260 71.33 -8.96 -54.73
CA LEU A 260 72.19 -9.45 -53.67
C LEU A 260 72.99 -8.29 -53.07
N PHE A 261 73.07 -8.24 -51.75
CA PHE A 261 73.84 -7.25 -50.99
C PHE A 261 75.07 -7.93 -50.36
N ASP A 262 76.19 -7.20 -50.28
CA ASP A 262 77.41 -7.72 -49.65
C ASP A 262 77.26 -7.93 -48.13
N SER A 263 76.31 -7.22 -47.52
CA SER A 263 75.87 -7.38 -46.14
C SER A 263 74.40 -7.02 -46.02
N LEU A 264 73.69 -7.60 -45.04
CA LEU A 264 72.28 -7.30 -44.81
C LEU A 264 72.08 -5.79 -44.55
N PRO A 265 71.31 -5.07 -45.39
CA PRO A 265 71.09 -3.64 -45.20
C PRO A 265 70.37 -3.35 -43.86
N PRO A 266 70.77 -2.31 -43.12
CA PRO A 266 70.15 -1.97 -41.84
C PRO A 266 68.71 -1.43 -42.01
N ASN A 267 68.46 -0.70 -43.10
CA ASN A 267 67.18 -0.09 -43.44
C ASN A 267 66.59 -0.70 -44.72
N MET A 268 65.33 -0.35 -45.01
CA MET A 268 64.71 -0.69 -46.29
C MET A 268 65.43 0.05 -47.42
N ILE A 269 65.77 -0.68 -48.48
CA ILE A 269 66.39 -0.15 -49.69
C ILE A 269 65.30 0.03 -50.74
N GLN A 270 65.19 1.24 -51.30
CA GLN A 270 64.33 1.49 -52.44
C GLN A 270 65.08 1.08 -53.71
N LEU A 271 64.51 0.16 -54.48
CA LEU A 271 65.00 -0.22 -55.79
C LEU A 271 64.17 0.50 -56.87
N THR A 272 64.85 1.01 -57.89
CA THR A 272 64.24 1.46 -59.14
C THR A 272 64.91 0.73 -60.29
N ILE A 273 64.16 -0.09 -61.01
CA ILE A 273 64.62 -0.78 -62.23
C ILE A 273 64.00 -0.07 -63.42
N LYS A 274 64.82 0.41 -64.34
CA LYS A 274 64.38 1.12 -65.54
C LYS A 274 64.89 0.40 -66.79
N LYS A 275 63.97 0.05 -67.70
CA LYS A 275 64.29 -0.48 -69.03
C LYS A 275 65.10 0.56 -69.82
N ILE A 276 66.18 0.12 -70.45
CA ILE A 276 66.98 0.92 -71.40
C ILE A 276 66.41 0.72 -72.80
#